data_AF-A0A370EM25-F1
#
_entry.id   AF-A0A370EM25-F1
#
_cell.length_a   1.000
_cell.length_b   1.000
_cell.length_c   1.000
_cell.angle_alpha   90.00
_cell.angle_beta   90.00
_cell.angle_gamma   90.00
#
_symmetry.space_group_name_H-M   'P 1'
#
loop_
_entity.id
_entity.type
_entity.pdbx_description
1 polymer ?
#
loop_
_entity_poly.entity_id
_entity_poly.type
_entity_poly.pdbx_seq_one_letter_code
_entity_poly.pdbx_strand_id
1 'polypeptide(L)' 'MSRYTKAVIAWFFFCFVLTTFVLPLLGWSNNTIDLSQIVVNFFLWGIVCFFVIYMEKRRVKKLKKDNDEKMG' A
#
# COMPACT_ATOMS: atom_id res chain seq x y z
N MET A 1 6.96 -4.79 13.86
CA MET A 1 6.02 -4.20 12.87
C MET A 1 4.61 -4.23 13.45
N SER A 2 3.89 -3.10 13.39
CA SER A 2 2.47 -3.05 13.77
C SER A 2 1.67 -4.08 12.93
N ARG A 3 0.63 -4.70 13.51
CA ARG A 3 -0.25 -5.64 12.79
C ARG A 3 -0.81 -5.00 11.52
N TYR A 4 -1.09 -3.70 11.58
CA TYR A 4 -1.51 -2.87 10.47
C TYR A 4 -0.45 -2.76 9.37
N THR A 5 0.83 -2.59 9.70
CA THR A 5 1.91 -2.58 8.69
C THR A 5 1.99 -3.90 7.94
N LYS A 6 1.78 -5.04 8.62
CA LYS A 6 1.72 -6.35 7.95
C LYS A 6 0.49 -6.45 7.04
N ALA A 7 -0.66 -5.97 7.48
CA ALA A 7 -1.89 -5.94 6.68
C ALA A 7 -1.75 -5.05 5.44
N VAL A 8 -1.12 -3.89 5.56
CA VAL A 8 -0.86 -2.95 4.45
C VAL A 8 0.10 -3.56 3.43
N ILE A 9 1.14 -4.27 3.87
CA ILE A 9 2.05 -4.98 2.97
C ILE A 9 1.33 -6.13 2.26
N ALA A 10 0.53 -6.92 2.98
CA ALA A 10 -0.25 -8.01 2.37
C ALA A 10 -1.28 -7.47 1.35
N TRP A 11 -1.94 -6.36 1.69
CA TRP A 11 -2.85 -5.65 0.79
C TRP A 11 -2.14 -5.15 -0.47
N PHE A 12 -0.96 -4.56 -0.32
CA PHE A 12 -0.12 -4.13 -1.44
C PHE A 12 0.19 -5.29 -2.38
N PHE A 13 0.64 -6.44 -1.85
CA PHE A 13 0.93 -7.61 -2.67
C PHE A 13 -0.32 -8.14 -3.38
N PHE A 14 -1.45 -8.17 -2.67
CA PHE A 14 -2.71 -8.62 -3.25
C PHE A 14 -3.15 -7.72 -4.41
N CYS A 15 -3.18 -6.40 -4.20
CA CYS A 15 -3.53 -5.44 -5.25
C CYS A 15 -2.55 -5.49 -6.43
N PHE A 16 -1.25 -5.58 -6.16
CA PHE A 16 -0.23 -5.67 -7.21
C PHE A 16 -0.44 -6.91 -8.10
N VAL A 17 -0.65 -8.09 -7.49
CA VAL A 17 -0.88 -9.33 -8.24
C VAL A 17 -2.18 -9.27 -9.02
N LEU A 18 -3.24 -8.74 -8.40
CA LEU A 18 -4.54 -8.59 -9.04
C LEU A 18 -4.47 -7.66 -10.26
N THR A 19 -3.83 -6.50 -10.13
CA THR A 19 -3.76 -5.51 -11.23
C THR A 19 -2.79 -5.88 -12.32
N THR A 20 -1.70 -6.56 -11.99
CA THR A 20 -0.62 -6.84 -12.94
C THR A 20 -0.82 -8.14 -13.68
N PHE A 21 -1.45 -9.15 -13.05
CA PHE A 21 -1.64 -10.47 -13.66
C PHE A 21 -3.11 -10.79 -13.90
N VAL A 22 -3.97 -10.64 -12.88
CA VAL A 22 -5.37 -11.11 -12.95
C VAL A 22 -6.23 -10.23 -13.88
N LEU A 23 -6.08 -8.91 -13.80
CA LEU A 23 -6.83 -7.95 -14.63
C LEU A 23 -6.55 -8.09 -16.14
N PRO A 24 -5.29 -8.23 -16.59
CA PRO A 24 -4.98 -8.56 -17.98
C PRO A 24 -5.49 -9.94 -18.41
N LEU A 25 -5.38 -10.96 -17.53
CA LEU A 25 -5.87 -12.31 -17.81
C LEU A 25 -7.39 -12.37 -18.00
N LEU A 26 -8.14 -11.52 -17.30
CA LEU A 26 -9.59 -11.40 -17.43
C LEU A 26 -10.04 -10.62 -18.68
N GLY A 27 -9.10 -10.13 -19.50
CA GLY A 27 -9.43 -9.33 -20.69
C GLY A 27 -10.03 -7.96 -20.37
N TRP A 28 -10.04 -7.55 -19.08
CA TRP A 28 -10.46 -6.22 -18.66
C TRP A 28 -9.42 -5.15 -18.95
N SER A 29 -8.18 -5.56 -19.22
CA SER A 29 -7.11 -4.68 -19.64
C SER A 29 -6.46 -5.25 -20.88
N ASN A 30 -6.42 -4.47 -21.96
CA ASN A 30 -5.66 -4.78 -23.17
C ASN A 30 -4.15 -4.55 -22.99
N ASN A 31 -3.68 -4.26 -21.77
CA ASN A 31 -2.27 -4.16 -21.49
C ASN A 31 -1.63 -5.55 -21.57
N THR A 32 -0.78 -5.75 -22.57
CA THR A 32 0.16 -6.86 -22.58
C THR A 32 1.00 -6.82 -21.32
N ILE A 33 1.21 -8.00 -20.71
CA ILE A 33 2.09 -8.14 -19.54
C ILE A 33 3.53 -7.90 -20.02
N ASP A 34 3.92 -6.64 -20.03
CA ASP A 34 5.25 -6.16 -20.39
C ASP A 34 6.04 -5.87 -19.12
N LEU A 35 7.33 -6.21 -19.13
CA LEU A 35 8.28 -5.92 -18.05
C LEU A 35 8.20 -4.45 -17.62
N SER A 36 8.02 -3.54 -18.58
CA SER A 36 7.90 -2.10 -18.31
C SER A 36 6.67 -1.78 -17.44
N GLN A 37 5.52 -2.40 -17.73
CA GLN A 37 4.30 -2.18 -16.94
C GLN A 37 4.39 -2.79 -15.54
N ILE A 38 5.01 -3.96 -15.41
CA ILE A 38 5.23 -4.62 -14.11
C ILE A 38 6.05 -3.71 -13.21
N VAL A 39 7.15 -3.15 -13.74
CA VAL A 39 8.04 -2.23 -13.01
C VAL A 39 7.30 -0.96 -12.62
N VAL A 40 6.54 -0.35 -13.55
CA VAL A 40 5.75 0.86 -13.25
C VAL A 40 4.71 0.59 -12.17
N ASN A 41 3.95 -0.51 -12.25
CA ASN A 41 2.97 -0.88 -11.23
C ASN A 41 3.64 -1.14 -9.87
N PHE A 42 4.81 -1.77 -9.85
CA PHE A 42 5.55 -2.01 -8.62
C PHE A 42 5.96 -0.70 -7.95
N PHE A 43 6.49 0.26 -8.71
CA PHE A 43 6.84 1.58 -8.19
C PHE A 43 5.61 2.36 -7.72
N LEU A 44 4.53 2.35 -8.51
CA LEU A 44 3.31 3.11 -8.23
C LEU A 44 2.64 2.61 -6.94
N TRP A 45 2.43 1.30 -6.83
CA TRP A 45 1.93 0.70 -5.60
C TRP A 45 2.93 0.86 -4.44
N GLY A 46 4.25 0.86 -4.71
CA GLY A 46 5.29 1.00 -3.70
C GLY A 46 5.25 2.38 -3.03
N ILE A 47 5.05 3.44 -3.83
CA ILE A 47 4.83 4.81 -3.36
C ILE A 47 3.57 4.90 -2.51
N VAL A 48 2.46 4.27 -2.95
CA VAL A 48 1.20 4.22 -2.18
C VAL A 48 1.43 3.54 -0.83
N CYS A 49 2.13 2.40 -0.82
CA CYS A 49 2.45 1.66 0.40
C CYS A 49 3.29 2.50 1.37
N PHE A 50 4.29 3.22 0.86
CA PHE A 50 5.10 4.16 1.64
C PHE A 50 4.23 5.29 2.25
N PHE A 51 3.33 5.88 1.46
CA PHE A 51 2.43 6.93 1.92
C PHE A 51 1.49 6.46 3.03
N VAL A 52 0.91 5.26 2.90
CA VAL A 52 0.03 4.68 3.91
C VAL A 52 0.78 4.44 5.22
N ILE A 53 1.98 3.86 5.17
CA ILE A 53 2.82 3.65 6.36
C ILE A 53 3.22 4.99 6.99
N TYR A 54 3.53 6.00 6.19
CA TYR A 54 3.90 7.34 6.66
C TYR A 54 2.73 8.04 7.36
N MET A 55 1.54 8.00 6.75
CA MET A 55 0.29 8.50 7.32
C MET A 55 -0.03 7.84 8.65
N GLU A 56 0.13 6.52 8.72
CA GLU A 56 -0.15 5.75 9.93
C GLU A 56 0.83 6.12 11.07
N LYS A 57 2.12 6.23 10.77
CA LYS A 57 3.12 6.72 11.75
C LYS A 57 2.78 8.11 12.27
N ARG A 58 2.32 9.03 11.41
CA ARG A 58 1.87 10.37 11.83
C ARG A 58 0.62 10.28 12.71
N ARG A 59 -0.33 9.40 12.38
CA ARG A 59 -1.58 9.22 13.13
C ARG A 59 -1.33 8.67 14.53
N VAL A 60 -0.45 7.67 14.68
CA VAL A 60 -0.05 7.13 15.98
C VAL A 60 0.66 8.19 16.83
N LYS A 61 1.54 9.01 16.24
CA LYS A 61 2.18 10.12 16.95
C LYS A 61 1.17 11.16 17.45
N LYS A 62 0.17 11.52 16.64
CA LYS A 62 -0.90 12.44 17.05
C LYS A 62 -1.74 11.89 18.20
N LEU A 63 -2.14 10.62 18.13
CA LEU A 63 -2.92 9.97 19.20
C LEU A 63 -2.15 9.89 20.52
N LYS A 64 -0.83 9.67 20.46
CA LYS A 64 0.01 9.64 21.67
C LYS A 64 0.10 11.03 22.32
N LYS A 65 0.29 12.08 21.52
CA LYS A 65 0.33 13.47 22.00
C LYS A 65 -0.99 13.89 22.67
N ASP A 66 -2.12 13.53 22.08
CA ASP A 66 -3.46 13.89 22.59
C ASP A 66 -3.81 13.16 23.91
N ASN A 67 -3.26 11.95 24.13
CA ASN A 67 -3.41 11.24 25.40
C ASN A 67 -2.53 11.81 26.51
N ASP A 68 -1.30 12.25 26.18
CA ASP A 68 -0.40 12.89 27.16
C ASP A 68 -0.95 14.25 27.61
N GLU A 69 -1.60 15.01 26.72
CA GLU A 69 -2.29 16.29 27.05
C GLU A 69 -3.58 16.10 27.87
N LYS A 70 -4.18 14.91 27.89
CA LYS A 70 -5.38 14.60 28.69
C LYS A 70 -5.07 14.03 30.08
N MET A 71 -3.84 13.60 30.32
CA MET A 71 -3.39 12.99 31.58
C MET A 71 -2.47 13.88 32.42
N GLY A 72 -2.09 15.06 31.91
CA GLY A 72 -1.39 16.11 32.67
C GLY A 72 -2.33 17.26 32.98
#